data_AF-A0A1G2ZVE7-F1
#
_entry.id   AF-A0A1G2ZVE7-F1
#
_cell.length_a   1.000
_cell.length_b   1.000
_cell.length_c   1.000
_cell.angle_alpha   90.00
_cell.angle_beta   90.00
_cell.angle_gamma   90.00
#
_symmetry.space_group_name_H-M   'P 1'
#
loop_
_entity.id
_entity.type
_entity.pdbx_description
1 polymer ?
#
loop_
_entity_poly.entity_id
_entity_poly.type
_entity_poly.pdbx_seq_one_letter_code
_entity_poly.pdbx_strand_id
1 'polypeptide(L)'
;MSKLKRMRKKRAAQKKANIRLMSLHGELRETKATGSLLRRMTRDHVDVLQNIEFALISGYREDRGIDDRIIAEALRAAIRDETPESDRAKSLLYELEQVYGLRCDVSDDVWKDGLRTVLQSVRRHSSLRPGERNYLDFVSDFIV
;
A
#
# COMPACT_ATOMS: atom_id res chain seq x y z
N MET A 1 37.67 -32.24 13.38
CA MET A 1 36.60 -32.03 12.36
C MET A 1 37.15 -32.26 10.96
N SER A 2 36.47 -33.07 10.13
CA SER A 2 36.89 -33.37 8.74
C SER A 2 36.83 -32.14 7.81
N LYS A 3 37.79 -32.04 6.88
CA LYS A 3 37.94 -30.98 5.85
C LYS A 3 36.64 -30.78 5.04
N LEU A 4 35.91 -31.87 4.81
CA LEU A 4 34.63 -31.88 4.10
C LEU A 4 33.51 -31.14 4.86
N LYS A 5 33.43 -31.32 6.19
CA LYS A 5 32.46 -30.63 7.06
C LYS A 5 32.73 -29.12 7.11
N ARG A 6 34.01 -28.71 7.13
CA ARG A 6 34.42 -27.30 7.15
C ARG A 6 34.08 -26.60 5.83
N MET A 7 34.27 -27.27 4.68
CA MET A 7 33.86 -26.73 3.38
C MET A 7 32.34 -26.57 3.24
N ARG A 8 31.55 -27.56 3.68
CA ARG A 8 30.08 -27.48 3.67
C ARG A 8 29.57 -26.32 4.53
N LYS A 9 30.11 -26.12 5.73
CA LYS A 9 29.74 -25.00 6.61
C LYS A 9 30.07 -23.63 5.98
N LYS A 10 31.23 -23.51 5.31
CA LYS A 10 31.63 -22.29 4.60
C LYS A 10 30.69 -21.97 3.43
N ARG A 11 30.34 -22.96 2.60
CA ARG A 11 29.39 -22.78 1.48
C ARG A 11 27.98 -22.41 1.96
N ALA A 12 27.50 -23.02 3.04
CA ALA A 12 26.20 -22.69 3.62
C ALA A 12 26.15 -21.25 4.16
N ALA A 13 27.21 -20.80 4.85
CA ALA A 13 27.33 -19.43 5.33
C ALA A 13 27.36 -18.42 4.17
N GLN A 14 28.10 -18.72 3.10
CA GLN A 14 28.20 -17.87 1.92
C GLN A 14 26.87 -17.77 1.15
N LYS A 15 26.14 -18.88 1.02
CA LYS A 15 24.78 -18.87 0.43
C LYS A 15 23.82 -18.02 1.26
N LYS A 16 23.84 -18.14 2.59
CA LYS A 16 22.99 -17.33 3.50
C LYS A 16 23.34 -15.84 3.45
N ALA A 17 24.63 -15.51 3.34
CA ALA A 17 25.09 -14.13 3.17
C ALA A 17 24.60 -13.53 1.84
N ASN A 18 24.74 -14.26 0.73
CA ASN A 18 24.26 -13.80 -0.58
C ASN A 18 22.75 -13.58 -0.62
N ILE A 19 21.95 -14.47 -0.02
CA ILE A 19 20.49 -14.30 0.06
C ILE A 19 20.13 -13.01 0.82
N ARG A 20 20.81 -12.74 1.95
CA ARG A 20 20.61 -11.50 2.71
C ARG A 20 21.00 -10.26 1.90
N LEU A 21 22.11 -10.32 1.17
CA LEU A 21 22.62 -9.21 0.37
C LEU A 21 21.70 -8.89 -0.82
N MET A 22 21.06 -9.91 -1.41
CA MET A 22 20.04 -9.71 -2.44
C MET A 22 18.71 -9.16 -1.87
N SER A 23 18.28 -9.63 -0.69
CA SER A 23 17.11 -9.07 0.03
C SER A 23 17.30 -7.59 0.34
N LEU A 24 18.45 -7.24 0.91
CA LEU A 24 18.79 -5.86 1.27
C LEU A 24 18.83 -4.93 0.06
N HIS A 25 19.36 -5.38 -1.08
CA HIS A 25 19.33 -4.58 -2.31
C HIS A 25 17.93 -4.40 -2.89
N GLY A 26 17.07 -5.42 -2.76
CA GLY A 26 15.65 -5.31 -3.12
C GLY A 26 14.94 -4.25 -2.29
N GLU A 27 15.08 -4.34 -0.96
CA GLU A 27 14.50 -3.41 0.01
C GLU A 27 15.00 -1.96 -0.20
N LEU A 28 16.30 -1.76 -0.47
CA LEU A 28 16.87 -0.44 -0.74
C LEU A 28 16.37 0.19 -2.06
N ARG A 29 16.12 -0.64 -3.08
CA ARG A 29 15.62 -0.17 -4.38
C ARG A 29 14.14 0.17 -4.29
N GLU A 30 13.37 -0.64 -3.59
CA GLU A 30 11.94 -0.42 -3.33
C GLU A 30 11.72 0.83 -2.45
N THR A 31 12.52 1.03 -1.41
CA THR A 31 12.44 2.23 -0.56
C THR A 31 12.82 3.53 -1.29
N LYS A 32 13.81 3.50 -2.20
CA LYS A 32 14.12 4.67 -3.05
C LYS A 32 13.03 4.98 -4.06
N ALA A 33 12.52 3.96 -4.76
CA ALA A 33 11.45 4.13 -5.75
C ALA A 33 10.15 4.66 -5.10
N THR A 34 9.83 4.15 -3.91
CA THR A 34 8.66 4.61 -3.15
C THR A 34 8.82 6.02 -2.61
N GLY A 35 10.02 6.40 -2.14
CA GLY A 35 10.31 7.77 -1.74
C GLY A 35 10.15 8.79 -2.89
N SER A 36 10.58 8.42 -4.10
CA SER A 36 10.36 9.26 -5.29
C SER A 36 8.90 9.34 -5.70
N LEU A 37 8.15 8.25 -5.58
CA LEU A 37 6.72 8.21 -5.91
C LEU A 37 5.92 9.11 -4.96
N LEU A 38 6.08 8.93 -3.66
CA LEU A 38 5.42 9.75 -2.64
C LEU A 38 5.72 11.24 -2.85
N ARG A 39 6.99 11.60 -3.06
CA ARG A 39 7.39 12.99 -3.29
C ARG A 39 6.75 13.58 -4.56
N ARG A 40 6.67 12.81 -5.65
CA ARG A 40 6.03 13.27 -6.88
C ARG A 40 4.53 13.46 -6.69
N MET A 41 3.85 12.46 -6.13
CA MET A 41 2.39 12.53 -5.92
C MET A 41 1.99 13.66 -4.98
N THR A 42 2.71 13.84 -3.87
CA THR A 42 2.43 14.93 -2.92
C THR A 42 2.74 16.32 -3.47
N ARG A 43 3.66 16.45 -4.43
CA ARG A 43 4.00 17.74 -5.05
C ARG A 43 3.05 18.11 -6.19
N ASP A 44 2.75 17.16 -7.06
CA ASP A 44 2.13 17.42 -8.35
C ASP A 44 0.65 16.98 -8.42
N HIS A 45 0.19 16.12 -7.51
CA HIS A 45 -1.11 15.45 -7.57
C HIS A 45 -1.74 15.25 -6.16
N VAL A 46 -1.59 16.24 -5.28
CA VAL A 46 -2.10 16.17 -3.90
C VAL A 46 -3.62 16.05 -3.85
N ASP A 47 -4.31 16.67 -4.80
CA ASP A 47 -5.75 16.61 -5.00
C ASP A 47 -6.23 15.18 -5.30
N VAL A 48 -5.46 14.41 -6.10
CA VAL A 48 -5.76 12.99 -6.36
C VAL A 48 -5.65 12.18 -5.07
N LEU A 49 -4.61 12.42 -4.27
CA LEU A 49 -4.45 11.76 -2.97
C LEU A 49 -5.61 12.09 -2.03
N GLN A 50 -5.99 13.36 -1.94
CA GLN A 50 -7.11 13.81 -1.11
C GLN A 50 -8.43 13.18 -1.55
N ASN A 51 -8.70 13.11 -2.85
CA ASN A 51 -9.91 12.47 -3.39
C ASN A 51 -9.99 10.99 -3.00
N ILE A 52 -8.88 10.26 -3.11
CA ILE A 52 -8.80 8.85 -2.72
C ILE A 52 -9.04 8.71 -1.21
N GLU A 53 -8.33 9.48 -0.39
CA GLU A 53 -8.45 9.39 1.07
C GLU A 53 -9.85 9.81 1.55
N PHE A 54 -10.48 10.78 0.89
CA PHE A 54 -11.85 11.21 1.17
C PHE A 54 -12.86 10.09 0.91
N ALA A 55 -12.75 9.38 -0.22
CA ALA A 55 -13.62 8.24 -0.53
C ALA A 55 -13.51 7.14 0.54
N LEU A 56 -12.27 6.81 0.92
CA LEU A 56 -11.99 5.81 1.95
C LEU A 56 -12.56 6.20 3.32
N ILE A 57 -12.39 7.46 3.72
CA ILE A 57 -12.85 7.95 5.02
C ILE A 57 -14.36 8.11 5.07
N SER A 58 -14.98 8.53 3.97
CA SER A 58 -16.44 8.60 3.85
C SER A 58 -17.04 7.20 4.04
N GLY A 59 -16.53 6.19 3.33
CA GLY A 59 -16.96 4.81 3.50
C GLY A 59 -16.77 4.30 4.95
N TYR A 60 -15.62 4.58 5.57
CA TYR A 60 -15.38 4.24 6.97
C TYR A 60 -16.33 4.94 7.96
N ARG A 61 -16.70 6.19 7.70
CA ARG A 61 -17.64 6.95 8.55
C ARG A 61 -19.05 6.37 8.49
N GLU A 62 -19.45 5.90 7.32
CA GLU A 62 -20.74 5.23 7.07
C GLU A 62 -20.77 3.80 7.64
N ASP A 63 -19.68 3.03 7.48
CA ASP A 63 -19.53 1.69 8.03
C ASP A 63 -18.30 1.59 8.95
N ARG A 64 -18.56 1.73 10.25
CA ARG A 64 -17.55 1.57 11.30
C ARG A 64 -17.03 0.13 11.42
N GLY A 65 -17.53 -0.83 10.65
CA GLY A 65 -16.95 -2.17 10.49
C GLY A 65 -15.74 -2.22 9.57
N ILE A 66 -15.43 -1.14 8.86
CA ILE A 66 -14.23 -1.00 8.04
C ILE A 66 -12.99 -0.80 8.93
N ASP A 67 -11.94 -1.55 8.63
CA ASP A 67 -10.62 -1.50 9.27
C ASP A 67 -9.53 -1.27 8.21
N ASP A 68 -8.29 -1.00 8.64
CA ASP A 68 -7.17 -0.71 7.75
C ASP A 68 -6.87 -1.87 6.78
N ARG A 69 -7.20 -3.12 7.17
CA ARG A 69 -7.04 -4.30 6.33
C ARG A 69 -8.03 -4.28 5.16
N ILE A 70 -9.29 -3.94 5.41
CA ILE A 70 -10.33 -3.75 4.39
C ILE A 70 -9.95 -2.62 3.44
N ILE A 71 -9.44 -1.50 3.96
CA ILE A 71 -8.91 -0.38 3.13
C ILE A 71 -7.79 -0.89 2.23
N ALA A 72 -6.82 -1.60 2.79
CA ALA A 72 -5.71 -2.14 2.03
C ALA A 72 -6.14 -3.19 0.99
N GLU A 73 -7.20 -3.94 1.25
CA GLU A 73 -7.80 -4.89 0.30
C GLU A 73 -8.41 -4.16 -0.89
N ALA A 74 -9.27 -3.16 -0.64
CA ALA A 74 -9.90 -2.34 -1.69
C ALA A 74 -8.85 -1.63 -2.57
N LEU A 75 -7.82 -1.03 -1.96
CA LEU A 75 -6.72 -0.39 -2.70
C LEU A 75 -5.94 -1.39 -3.56
N ARG A 76 -5.67 -2.60 -3.08
CA ARG A 76 -4.97 -3.62 -3.87
C ARG A 76 -5.82 -4.09 -5.04
N ALA A 77 -7.12 -4.29 -4.80
CA ALA A 77 -8.08 -4.66 -5.82
C ALA A 77 -8.12 -3.61 -6.93
N ALA A 78 -8.25 -2.33 -6.56
CA ALA A 78 -8.23 -1.20 -7.50
C ALA A 78 -6.91 -1.11 -8.31
N ILE A 79 -5.76 -1.34 -7.67
CA ILE A 79 -4.45 -1.29 -8.35
C ILE A 79 -4.28 -2.44 -9.36
N ARG A 80 -4.90 -3.58 -9.10
CA ARG A 80 -4.75 -4.82 -9.88
C ARG A 80 -5.90 -5.10 -10.83
N ASP A 81 -6.91 -4.23 -10.83
CA ASP A 81 -8.15 -4.44 -11.57
C ASP A 81 -8.82 -5.79 -11.17
N GLU A 82 -8.77 -6.11 -9.87
CA GLU A 82 -9.31 -7.35 -9.27
C GLU A 82 -10.59 -7.06 -8.46
N THR A 83 -11.43 -8.07 -8.22
CA THR A 83 -12.56 -7.96 -7.28
C THR A 83 -12.10 -8.36 -5.88
N PRO A 84 -12.34 -7.54 -4.84
CA PRO A 84 -12.01 -7.91 -3.47
C PRO A 84 -13.00 -8.95 -2.92
N GLU A 85 -12.59 -9.70 -1.90
CA GLU A 85 -13.38 -10.78 -1.31
C GLU A 85 -14.46 -10.22 -0.38
N SER A 86 -14.07 -9.26 0.46
CA SER A 86 -14.98 -8.64 1.42
C SER A 86 -15.99 -7.72 0.74
N ASP A 87 -17.27 -7.86 1.09
CA ASP A 87 -18.32 -6.95 0.60
C ASP A 87 -18.05 -5.49 0.97
N ARG A 88 -17.45 -5.22 2.14
CA ARG A 88 -17.03 -3.87 2.53
C ARG A 88 -15.92 -3.33 1.63
N ALA A 89 -14.97 -4.18 1.24
CA ALA A 89 -13.92 -3.79 0.31
C ALA A 89 -14.49 -3.56 -1.10
N LYS A 90 -15.52 -4.31 -1.53
CA LYS A 90 -16.24 -4.08 -2.80
C LYS A 90 -16.94 -2.73 -2.79
N SER A 91 -17.62 -2.37 -1.69
CA SER A 91 -18.24 -1.05 -1.55
C SER A 91 -17.21 0.07 -1.65
N LEU A 92 -16.05 -0.04 -0.98
CA LEU A 92 -14.98 0.95 -1.09
C LEU A 92 -14.37 1.01 -2.50
N LEU A 93 -14.21 -0.12 -3.17
CA LEU A 93 -13.75 -0.15 -4.56
C LEU A 93 -14.72 0.63 -5.46
N TYR A 94 -16.02 0.42 -5.29
CA TYR A 94 -17.04 1.16 -6.03
C TYR A 94 -16.94 2.67 -5.80
N GLU A 95 -16.78 3.12 -4.54
CA GLU A 95 -16.59 4.55 -4.25
C GLU A 95 -15.33 5.13 -4.93
N LEU A 96 -14.23 4.37 -4.97
CA LEU A 96 -13.02 4.77 -5.68
C LEU A 96 -13.24 4.87 -7.19
N GLU A 97 -13.98 3.93 -7.78
CA GLU A 97 -14.34 3.96 -9.21
C GLU A 97 -15.21 5.16 -9.55
N GLN A 98 -16.16 5.53 -8.68
CA GLN A 98 -17.00 6.71 -8.85
C GLN A 98 -16.15 7.99 -8.84
N VAL A 99 -15.22 8.12 -7.89
CA VAL A 99 -14.29 9.26 -7.84
C VAL A 99 -13.39 9.29 -9.07
N TYR A 100 -12.88 8.14 -9.52
CA TYR A 100 -12.07 8.06 -10.75
C TYR A 100 -12.87 8.49 -11.98
N GLY A 101 -14.13 8.04 -12.10
CA GLY A 101 -15.02 8.40 -13.20
C GLY A 101 -15.33 9.89 -13.29
N LEU A 102 -15.28 10.61 -12.17
CA LEU A 102 -15.41 12.08 -12.12
C LEU A 102 -14.13 12.83 -12.50
N ARG A 103 -12.97 12.17 -12.47
CA ARG A 103 -11.64 12.74 -12.74
C ARG A 103 -11.14 12.41 -14.14
N CYS A 104 -11.89 12.86 -15.16
CA CYS A 104 -11.50 12.68 -16.56
C CYS A 104 -10.19 13.41 -16.97
N ASP A 105 -9.71 14.31 -16.12
CA ASP A 105 -8.45 15.05 -16.24
C ASP A 105 -7.22 14.25 -15.78
N VAL A 106 -7.42 13.13 -15.08
CA VAL A 106 -6.35 12.32 -14.49
C VAL A 106 -6.10 11.08 -15.35
N SER A 107 -4.84 10.81 -15.69
CA SER A 107 -4.49 9.58 -16.39
C SER A 107 -4.54 8.35 -15.48
N ASP A 108 -4.78 7.17 -16.05
CA ASP A 108 -4.78 5.90 -15.30
C ASP A 108 -3.49 5.69 -14.50
N ASP A 109 -2.34 6.05 -15.08
CA ASP A 109 -1.04 5.96 -14.40
C ASP A 109 -0.99 6.82 -13.13
N VAL A 110 -1.45 8.08 -13.20
CA VAL A 110 -1.48 8.99 -12.05
C VAL A 110 -2.47 8.49 -11.00
N TRP A 111 -3.62 7.99 -11.43
CA TRP A 111 -4.61 7.41 -10.52
C TRP A 111 -4.06 6.18 -9.78
N LYS A 112 -3.49 5.20 -10.50
CA LYS A 112 -2.86 4.01 -9.92
C LYS A 112 -1.69 4.35 -9.03
N ASP A 113 -0.90 5.37 -9.37
CA ASP A 113 0.18 5.88 -8.52
C ASP A 113 -0.32 6.57 -7.25
N GLY A 114 -1.49 7.22 -7.31
CA GLY A 114 -2.21 7.71 -6.13
C GLY A 114 -2.61 6.58 -5.21
N LEU A 115 -3.29 5.56 -5.74
CA LEU A 115 -3.70 4.37 -4.97
C LEU A 115 -2.51 3.68 -4.31
N ARG A 116 -1.39 3.52 -5.03
CA ARG A 116 -0.13 2.94 -4.49
C ARG A 116 0.44 3.79 -3.36
N THR A 117 0.41 5.11 -3.50
CA THR A 117 0.91 6.05 -2.49
C THR A 117 0.09 5.96 -1.21
N VAL A 118 -1.24 5.95 -1.33
CA VAL A 118 -2.16 5.78 -0.19
C VAL A 118 -1.95 4.41 0.45
N LEU A 119 -1.89 3.32 -0.33
CA LEU A 119 -1.62 1.97 0.19
C LEU A 119 -0.29 1.89 0.95
N GLN A 120 0.74 2.61 0.50
CA GLN A 120 2.00 2.70 1.24
C GLN A 120 1.82 3.45 2.57
N SER A 121 1.02 4.51 2.59
CA SER A 121 0.67 5.22 3.82
C SER A 121 -0.07 4.30 4.81
N VAL A 122 -1.04 3.51 4.34
CA VAL A 122 -1.74 2.51 5.17
C VAL A 122 -0.74 1.55 5.81
N ARG A 123 0.17 0.97 5.02
CA ARG A 123 1.19 0.02 5.50
C ARG A 123 2.22 0.65 6.44
N ARG A 124 2.40 1.97 6.40
CA ARG A 124 3.30 2.69 7.32
C ARG A 124 2.67 2.85 8.70
N HIS A 125 1.36 3.10 8.75
CA HIS A 125 0.63 3.36 9.99
C HIS A 125 -0.02 2.11 10.60
N SER A 126 -0.22 1.06 9.81
CA SER A 126 -0.97 -0.13 10.21
C SER A 126 -0.20 -1.42 9.95
N SER A 127 -0.38 -2.40 10.83
CA SER A 127 0.11 -3.76 10.60
C SER A 127 -0.93 -4.64 9.89
N LEU A 128 -2.10 -4.07 9.55
CA LEU A 128 -3.21 -4.69 8.84
C LEU A 128 -3.80 -5.90 9.58
N ARG A 129 -3.75 -5.89 10.91
CA ARG A 129 -4.47 -6.91 11.70
C ARG A 129 -5.97 -6.62 11.69
N PRO A 130 -6.82 -7.65 11.81
CA PRO A 130 -8.26 -7.44 11.90
C PRO A 130 -8.62 -6.46 13.03
N GLY A 131 -9.42 -5.45 12.70
CA GLY A 131 -9.86 -4.40 13.62
C GLY A 131 -8.89 -3.24 13.84
N GLU A 132 -7.68 -3.27 13.26
CA GLU A 132 -6.76 -2.12 13.33
C GLU A 132 -7.28 -0.93 12.53
N ARG A 133 -7.18 0.26 13.10
CA ARG A 133 -7.65 1.52 12.51
C ARG A 133 -6.61 2.63 12.59
N ASN A 134 -5.35 2.31 12.85
CA ASN A 134 -4.30 3.29 13.07
C ASN A 134 -4.13 4.24 11.87
N TYR A 135 -4.27 3.72 10.64
CA TYR A 135 -4.25 4.58 9.46
C TYR A 135 -5.50 5.45 9.36
N LEU A 136 -6.68 4.85 9.58
CA LEU A 136 -7.96 5.57 9.57
C LEU A 136 -8.00 6.69 10.62
N ASP A 137 -7.53 6.42 11.83
CA ASP A 137 -7.45 7.38 12.93
C ASP A 137 -6.47 8.50 12.57
N PHE A 138 -5.29 8.16 12.02
CA PHE A 138 -4.31 9.13 11.56
C PHE A 138 -4.88 10.07 10.48
N VAL A 139 -5.52 9.54 9.44
CA VAL A 139 -5.97 10.35 8.30
C VAL A 139 -7.28 11.10 8.61
N SER A 140 -8.09 10.60 9.54
CA SER A 140 -9.34 11.26 9.97
C SER A 140 -9.11 12.66 10.53
N ASP A 141 -7.95 12.93 11.12
CA ASP A 141 -7.59 14.26 11.64
C ASP A 141 -7.38 15.31 10.54
N PHE A 142 -7.15 14.88 9.29
CA PHE A 142 -6.86 15.74 8.16
C PHE A 142 -8.02 15.88 7.17
N ILE A 143 -9.04 15.02 7.30
CA ILE A 143 -10.20 14.97 6.41
C ILE A 143 -11.43 15.38 7.21
N VAL A 144 -12.03 16.50 6.84
CA VAL A 144 -13.22 17.07 7.50
C VAL A 144 -14.48 16.58 6.84
#